data_AF-A0A1K1LCL6-F1
#
_entry.id   AF-A0A1K1LCL6-F1
#
_cell.length_a   1.000
_cell.length_b   1.000
_cell.length_c   1.000
_cell.angle_alpha   90.00
_cell.angle_beta   90.00
_cell.angle_gamma   90.00
#
_symmetry.space_group_name_H-M   'P 1'
#
loop_
_entity.id
_entity.type
_entity.pdbx_description
1 polymer ?
#
loop_
_entity_poly.entity_id
_entity_poly.type
_entity_poly.pdbx_seq_one_letter_code
_entity_poly.pdbx_strand_id
1 'polypeptide(L)'
;MPLTDVRIRSLKPANKPHKYSDGGGLFLFIPPSGSKLWRMAYRFEGKSRLLSFGAYPAVSLKDARERRDEARRLLAKGIDPSAYKRQQQEARRIAERDSFQNIAREWHTTRMTAFSAKHQGTVMYRLCNYIFPFIGTAPIARLEVQDIMAVLRPLEMKRCYETSRRVLQIINQVFRYAVITGRARHNIAADLRGALSPRRVTHRAAVLTPEKVGQLLRDIDAYDGYFPLVCALKLAPLVFTHPTELRAAQWGEFDLEAAEWRIPAERMKMRRPHIVPLSAQSVAILRELQPWTGTGRYLFSFCAHGSASPV
;
A
#
# COMPACT_ATOMS: atom_id res chain seq x y z
N MET A 1 4.90 -18.55 54.95
CA MET A 1 3.91 -17.47 55.16
C MET A 1 3.72 -16.74 53.83
N PRO A 2 2.49 -16.62 53.30
CA PRO A 2 2.23 -15.87 52.07
C PRO A 2 2.62 -14.40 52.23
N LEU A 3 3.01 -13.76 51.13
CA LEU A 3 3.38 -12.35 51.13
C LEU A 3 2.13 -11.47 51.17
N THR A 4 2.28 -10.28 51.74
CA THR A 4 1.29 -9.20 51.70
C THR A 4 1.91 -8.00 50.97
N ASP A 5 1.07 -7.16 50.34
CA ASP A 5 1.56 -6.01 49.58
C ASP A 5 2.37 -5.04 50.46
N VAL A 6 1.90 -4.82 51.70
CA VAL A 6 2.59 -4.02 52.72
C VAL A 6 3.99 -4.57 53.01
N ARG A 7 4.09 -5.89 53.21
CA ARG A 7 5.38 -6.55 53.44
C ARG A 7 6.29 -6.42 52.24
N ILE A 8 5.78 -6.56 51.01
CA ILE A 8 6.58 -6.45 49.79
C ILE A 8 7.15 -5.04 49.64
N ARG A 9 6.38 -3.99 49.93
CA ARG A 9 6.84 -2.61 49.86
C ARG A 9 8.00 -2.35 50.83
N SER A 10 7.94 -2.89 52.05
CA SER A 10 8.97 -2.69 53.07
C SER A 10 10.27 -3.47 52.85
N LEU A 11 10.30 -4.46 51.93
CA LEU A 11 11.52 -5.19 51.62
C LEU A 11 12.58 -4.31 50.97
N LYS A 12 13.79 -4.32 51.54
CA LYS A 12 14.98 -3.61 51.04
C LYS A 12 15.97 -4.58 50.36
N PRO A 13 16.74 -4.10 49.36
CA PRO A 13 17.88 -4.85 48.85
C PRO A 13 18.90 -5.16 49.95
N ALA A 14 19.54 -6.33 49.83
CA ALA A 14 20.66 -6.73 50.67
C ALA A 14 21.89 -7.01 49.78
N ASN A 15 23.06 -7.15 50.38
CA ASN A 15 24.32 -7.44 49.67
C ASN A 15 24.30 -8.78 48.90
N LYS A 16 23.34 -9.67 49.20
CA LYS A 16 23.15 -10.95 48.51
C LYS A 16 21.71 -11.08 48.02
N PRO A 17 21.47 -11.75 46.87
CA PRO A 17 20.13 -11.96 46.35
C PRO A 17 19.27 -12.76 47.33
N HIS A 18 18.04 -12.30 47.57
CA HIS A 18 17.12 -12.93 48.51
C HIS A 18 15.83 -13.40 47.84
N LYS A 19 15.27 -14.52 48.33
CA LYS A 19 14.02 -15.10 47.86
C LYS A 19 12.98 -15.07 48.97
N TYR A 20 11.84 -14.46 48.69
CA TYR A 20 10.71 -14.40 49.60
C TYR A 20 9.55 -15.22 49.04
N SER A 21 9.29 -16.39 49.62
CA SER A 21 8.28 -17.33 49.11
C SER A 21 6.85 -16.84 49.36
N ASP A 22 5.99 -16.94 48.34
CA ASP A 22 4.54 -16.68 48.42
C ASP A 22 3.70 -17.97 48.37
N GLY A 23 4.29 -19.09 47.92
CA GLY A 23 3.66 -20.41 47.90
C GLY A 23 3.29 -20.90 46.49
N GLY A 24 3.11 -22.21 46.35
CA GLY A 24 2.89 -22.85 45.04
C GLY A 24 4.06 -22.68 44.07
N GLY A 25 5.28 -22.59 44.59
CA GLY A 25 6.50 -22.33 43.82
C GLY A 25 6.76 -20.85 43.49
N LEU A 26 5.79 -19.95 43.71
CA LEU A 26 5.95 -18.50 43.51
C LEU A 26 6.76 -17.87 44.64
N PHE A 27 7.68 -16.97 44.28
CA PHE A 27 8.46 -16.17 45.20
C PHE A 27 8.84 -14.82 44.58
N LEU A 28 9.10 -13.84 45.45
CA LEU A 28 9.70 -12.58 45.08
C LEU A 28 11.22 -12.67 45.20
N PHE A 29 11.93 -12.40 44.11
CA PHE A 29 13.38 -12.38 44.05
C PHE A 29 13.87 -10.94 44.07
N ILE A 30 14.74 -10.61 45.01
CA ILE A 30 15.37 -9.30 45.13
C ILE A 30 16.88 -9.49 44.96
N PRO A 31 17.46 -9.14 43.80
CA PRO A 31 18.90 -9.08 43.61
C PRO A 31 19.50 -7.87 44.35
N PRO A 32 20.84 -7.80 44.49
CA PRO A 32 21.50 -6.65 45.11
C PRO A 32 21.16 -5.30 44.45
N SER A 33 20.81 -5.29 43.16
CA SER A 33 20.34 -4.10 42.43
C SER A 33 18.98 -3.56 42.88
N GLY A 34 18.25 -4.27 43.76
CA GLY A 34 17.00 -3.79 44.37
C GLY A 34 15.72 -4.02 43.58
N SER A 35 15.78 -4.50 42.34
CA SER A 35 14.58 -4.80 41.55
C SER A 35 13.78 -5.96 42.14
N LYS A 36 12.50 -5.76 42.44
CA LYS A 36 11.63 -6.80 43.01
C LYS A 36 11.00 -7.64 41.88
N LEU A 37 11.47 -8.88 41.67
CA LEU A 37 11.11 -9.71 40.52
C LEU A 37 10.24 -10.92 40.93
N TRP A 38 9.07 -11.07 40.31
CA TRP A 38 8.23 -12.25 40.49
C TRP A 38 8.75 -13.44 39.70
N ARG A 39 9.02 -14.55 40.40
CA ARG A 39 9.53 -15.79 39.83
C ARG A 39 8.81 -17.00 40.41
N MET A 40 8.63 -18.04 39.61
CA MET A 40 8.09 -19.33 40.04
C MET A 40 9.11 -20.43 39.73
N ALA A 41 9.48 -21.19 40.75
CA ALA A 41 10.21 -22.44 40.58
C ALA A 41 9.20 -23.57 40.34
N TYR A 42 9.48 -24.42 39.35
CA TYR A 42 8.66 -25.57 39.03
C TYR A 42 9.53 -26.70 38.48
N ARG A 43 8.97 -27.92 38.43
CA ARG A 43 9.59 -29.06 37.78
C ARG A 43 8.78 -29.47 36.55
N PHE A 44 9.49 -29.81 35.49
CA PHE A 44 8.91 -30.36 34.27
C PHE A 44 9.87 -31.42 33.73
N GLU A 45 9.37 -32.65 33.48
CA GLU A 45 10.18 -33.80 33.03
C GLU A 45 11.45 -34.02 33.88
N GLY A 46 11.29 -34.03 35.20
CA GLY A 46 12.39 -34.24 36.16
C GLY A 46 13.37 -33.06 36.32
N LYS A 47 13.33 -32.06 35.43
CA LYS A 47 14.22 -30.89 35.47
C LYS A 47 13.60 -29.73 36.24
N SER A 48 14.38 -29.12 37.12
CA SER A 48 14.00 -27.88 37.82
C SER A 48 14.13 -26.70 36.86
N ARG A 49 13.07 -25.90 36.73
CA ARG A 49 13.00 -24.73 35.86
C ARG A 49 12.48 -23.53 36.62
N LEU A 50 12.72 -22.36 36.04
CA LEU A 50 12.32 -21.08 36.61
C LEU A 50 11.52 -20.27 35.59
N LEU A 51 10.37 -19.75 36.00
CA LEU A 51 9.52 -18.88 35.20
C LEU A 51 9.49 -17.48 35.79
N SER A 52 9.66 -16.44 34.97
CA SER A 52 9.60 -15.04 35.40
C SER A 52 8.29 -14.39 34.97
N PHE A 53 7.64 -13.68 35.89
CA PHE A 53 6.36 -13.02 35.66
C PHE A 53 6.47 -11.49 35.51
N GLY A 54 7.59 -10.88 35.88
CA GLY A 54 7.82 -9.43 35.74
C GLY A 54 8.29 -8.81 37.05
N ALA A 55 8.38 -7.48 37.08
CA ALA A 55 8.80 -6.72 38.25
C ALA A 55 7.59 -6.13 39.00
N TYR A 56 7.68 -6.08 40.33
CA TYR A 56 6.80 -5.29 41.18
C TYR A 56 7.25 -3.81 41.14
N PRO A 57 6.34 -2.82 41.08
CA PRO A 57 4.88 -2.93 41.17
C PRO A 57 4.14 -3.12 39.84
N ALA A 58 4.83 -3.09 38.68
CA ALA A 58 4.20 -3.25 37.36
C ALA A 58 3.40 -4.56 37.21
N VAL A 59 3.77 -5.60 37.97
CA VAL A 59 2.98 -6.80 38.20
C VAL A 59 2.65 -6.87 39.68
N SER A 60 1.36 -6.72 40.00
CA SER A 60 0.90 -6.75 41.39
C SER A 60 1.02 -8.15 42.00
N LEU A 61 0.91 -8.26 43.33
CA LEU A 61 0.86 -9.57 44.00
C LEU A 61 -0.32 -10.42 43.49
N LYS A 62 -1.45 -9.78 43.21
CA LYS A 62 -2.64 -10.45 42.66
C LYS A 62 -2.34 -11.02 41.27
N ASP A 63 -1.83 -10.21 40.35
CA ASP A 63 -1.48 -10.65 38.99
C ASP A 63 -0.42 -11.75 39.00
N ALA A 64 0.54 -11.67 39.93
CA ALA A 64 1.58 -12.70 40.08
C ALA A 64 1.00 -14.05 40.52
N ARG A 65 0.00 -14.05 41.41
CA ARG A 65 -0.73 -15.27 41.82
C ARG A 65 -1.60 -15.82 40.70
N GLU A 66 -2.30 -14.97 39.95
CA GLU A 66 -3.08 -15.39 38.78
C GLU A 66 -2.19 -16.04 37.71
N ARG A 67 -1.06 -15.41 37.36
CA ARG A 67 -0.06 -15.97 36.41
C ARG A 67 0.56 -17.28 36.91
N ARG A 68 0.79 -17.41 38.23
CA ARG A 68 1.22 -18.68 38.85
C ARG A 68 0.18 -19.77 38.61
N ASP A 69 -1.09 -19.48 38.89
CA ASP A 69 -2.15 -20.47 38.80
C ASP A 69 -2.40 -20.89 37.35
N GLU A 70 -2.29 -19.97 36.40
CA GLU A 70 -2.30 -20.27 34.97
C GLU A 70 -1.12 -21.16 34.54
N ALA A 71 0.10 -20.85 35.00
CA ALA A 71 1.28 -21.69 34.76
C ALA A 71 1.11 -23.10 35.37
N ARG A 72 0.50 -23.22 36.55
CA ARG A 72 0.19 -24.53 37.16
C ARG A 72 -0.86 -25.30 36.36
N ARG A 73 -1.86 -24.64 35.79
CA ARG A 73 -2.85 -25.28 34.89
C ARG A 73 -2.18 -25.83 33.64
N LEU A 74 -1.21 -25.13 33.06
CA LEU A 74 -0.43 -25.63 31.92
C LEU A 74 0.40 -26.86 32.31
N LEU A 75 1.07 -26.82 33.46
CA LEU A 75 1.82 -27.97 33.98
C LEU A 75 0.94 -29.20 34.21
N ALA A 76 -0.27 -29.01 34.73
CA ALA A 76 -1.24 -30.10 34.92
C ALA A 76 -1.68 -30.74 33.59
N LYS A 77 -1.62 -29.99 32.49
CA LYS A 77 -1.87 -30.49 31.12
C LYS A 77 -0.60 -31.07 30.46
N GLY A 78 0.51 -31.18 31.17
CA GLY A 78 1.78 -31.65 30.62
C GLY A 78 2.47 -30.63 29.69
N ILE A 79 2.13 -29.35 29.77
CA ILE A 79 2.72 -28.29 28.93
C ILE A 79 3.73 -27.49 29.76
N ASP A 80 4.96 -27.32 29.26
CA ASP A 80 5.95 -26.41 29.87
C ASP A 80 5.52 -24.93 29.70
N PRO A 81 5.23 -24.20 30.78
CA PRO A 81 4.78 -22.80 30.70
C PRO A 81 5.83 -21.86 30.07
N SER A 82 7.13 -22.15 30.25
CA SER A 82 8.21 -21.35 29.66
C SER A 82 8.34 -21.56 28.16
N ALA A 83 8.12 -22.79 27.68
CA ALA A 83 8.06 -23.09 26.27
C ALA A 83 6.81 -22.48 25.64
N TYR A 84 5.65 -22.62 26.30
CA TYR A 84 4.39 -22.01 25.86
C TYR A 84 4.48 -20.49 25.71
N LYS A 85 5.05 -19.80 26.72
CA LYS A 85 5.25 -18.34 26.65
C LYS A 85 6.19 -17.93 25.52
N ARG A 86 7.29 -18.66 25.31
CA ARG A 86 8.21 -18.42 24.18
C ARG A 86 7.53 -18.65 22.84
N GLN A 87 6.75 -19.72 22.70
CA GLN A 87 6.00 -20.02 21.49
C GLN A 87 4.98 -18.93 21.17
N GLN A 88 4.26 -18.41 22.17
CA GLN A 88 3.35 -17.28 21.96
C GLN A 88 4.07 -16.00 21.53
N GLN A 89 5.23 -15.69 22.14
CA GLN A 89 6.03 -14.53 21.76
C GLN A 89 6.56 -14.65 20.33
N GLU A 90 7.07 -15.82 19.96
CA GLU A 90 7.56 -16.08 18.61
C GLU A 90 6.42 -16.05 17.59
N ALA A 91 5.28 -16.67 17.90
CA ALA A 91 4.09 -16.60 17.06
C ALA A 91 3.62 -15.15 16.86
N ARG A 92 3.72 -14.29 17.89
CA ARG A 92 3.41 -12.87 17.78
C ARG A 92 4.40 -12.12 16.90
N ARG A 93 5.71 -12.39 17.02
CA ARG A 93 6.73 -11.79 16.16
C ARG A 93 6.56 -12.19 14.70
N ILE A 94 6.31 -13.48 14.44
CA ILE A 94 6.02 -14.00 13.10
C ILE A 94 4.75 -13.34 12.56
N ALA A 95 3.69 -13.23 13.37
CA ALA A 95 2.45 -12.57 13.01
C ALA A 95 2.64 -11.09 12.65
N GLU A 96 3.46 -10.35 13.40
CA GLU A 96 3.81 -8.95 13.11
C GLU A 96 4.66 -8.83 11.84
N ARG A 97 5.68 -9.69 11.69
CA ARG A 97 6.55 -9.76 10.50
C ARG A 97 5.74 -10.07 9.25
N ASP A 98 4.88 -11.09 9.31
CA ASP A 98 4.07 -11.60 8.20
C ASP A 98 2.67 -10.96 8.16
N SER A 99 2.58 -9.73 8.66
CA SER A 99 1.40 -8.87 8.48
C SER A 99 1.17 -8.54 7.02
N PHE A 100 -0.09 -8.32 6.63
CA PHE A 100 -0.44 -7.98 5.25
C PHE A 100 0.36 -6.78 4.73
N GLN A 101 0.52 -5.74 5.57
CA GLN A 101 1.24 -4.52 5.20
C GLN A 101 2.71 -4.79 4.87
N ASN A 102 3.41 -5.56 5.70
CA ASN A 102 4.83 -5.86 5.47
C ASN A 102 5.01 -6.65 4.18
N ILE A 103 4.18 -7.68 3.98
CA ILE A 103 4.19 -8.50 2.77
C ILE A 103 3.84 -7.67 1.54
N ALA A 104 2.86 -6.75 1.63
CA ALA A 104 2.48 -5.89 0.52
C ALA A 104 3.59 -4.90 0.14
N ARG A 105 4.36 -4.40 1.11
CA ARG A 105 5.52 -3.55 0.85
C ARG A 105 6.66 -4.32 0.20
N GLU A 106 6.97 -5.52 0.70
CA GLU A 106 7.95 -6.44 0.08
C GLU A 106 7.55 -6.82 -1.35
N TRP A 107 6.27 -7.13 -1.56
CA TRP A 107 5.72 -7.39 -2.89
C TRP A 107 5.85 -6.18 -3.81
N HIS A 108 5.55 -4.98 -3.31
CA HIS A 108 5.65 -3.75 -4.09
C HIS A 108 7.09 -3.49 -4.54
N THR A 109 8.06 -3.57 -3.62
CA THR A 109 9.48 -3.33 -3.97
C THR A 109 10.05 -4.38 -4.91
N THR A 110 9.56 -5.61 -4.90
CA THR A 110 10.07 -6.70 -5.75
C THR A 110 9.37 -6.81 -7.10
N ARG A 111 8.03 -6.67 -7.13
CA ARG A 111 7.21 -6.93 -8.34
C ARG A 111 6.84 -5.68 -9.12
N MET A 112 6.94 -4.49 -8.53
CA MET A 112 6.55 -3.25 -9.22
C MET A 112 7.69 -2.53 -9.93
N THR A 113 8.93 -3.02 -9.82
CA THR A 113 10.14 -2.41 -10.42
C THR A 113 10.06 -2.25 -11.94
N ALA A 114 9.42 -3.20 -12.62
CA ALA A 114 9.22 -3.17 -14.08
C ALA A 114 8.19 -2.12 -14.54
N PHE A 115 7.40 -1.56 -13.63
CA PHE A 115 6.36 -0.58 -13.95
C PHE A 115 6.86 0.85 -13.75
N SER A 116 6.24 1.81 -14.45
CA SER A 116 6.59 3.23 -14.32
C SER A 116 6.36 3.76 -12.89
N ALA A 117 7.18 4.72 -12.45
CA ALA A 117 7.09 5.31 -11.11
C ALA A 117 5.67 5.81 -10.78
N LYS A 118 4.96 6.38 -11.76
CA LYS A 118 3.55 6.79 -11.63
C LYS A 118 2.64 5.61 -11.27
N HIS A 119 2.81 4.47 -11.94
CA HIS A 119 2.03 3.26 -11.65
C HIS A 119 2.35 2.72 -10.26
N GLN A 120 3.64 2.64 -9.90
CA GLN A 120 4.10 2.22 -8.59
C GLN A 120 3.47 3.08 -7.48
N GLY A 121 3.52 4.42 -7.64
CA GLY A 121 2.92 5.37 -6.71
C GLY A 121 1.39 5.22 -6.60
N THR A 122 0.71 4.97 -7.73
CA THR A 122 -0.75 4.74 -7.71
C THR A 122 -1.12 3.47 -6.94
N VAL A 123 -0.34 2.39 -7.09
CA VAL A 123 -0.57 1.13 -6.34
C VAL A 123 -0.30 1.35 -4.85
N MET A 124 0.80 2.02 -4.50
CA MET A 124 1.14 2.32 -3.10
C MET A 124 0.09 3.23 -2.45
N TYR A 125 -0.40 4.25 -3.17
CA TYR A 125 -1.49 5.10 -2.71
C TYR A 125 -2.73 4.28 -2.35
N ARG A 126 -3.11 3.31 -3.18
CA ARG A 126 -4.27 2.44 -2.91
C ARG A 126 -4.04 1.53 -1.71
N LEU A 127 -2.84 0.97 -1.59
CA LEU A 127 -2.44 0.18 -0.42
C LEU A 127 -2.59 1.00 0.87
N CYS A 128 -2.01 2.20 0.92
CA CYS A 128 -2.04 3.06 2.10
C CYS A 128 -3.42 3.61 2.45
N ASN A 129 -4.21 4.05 1.46
CA ASN A 129 -5.47 4.75 1.73
C ASN A 129 -6.68 3.83 1.83
N TYR A 130 -6.66 2.69 1.14
CA TYR A 130 -7.83 1.80 1.09
C TYR A 130 -7.60 0.47 1.81
N ILE A 131 -6.38 -0.08 1.83
CA ILE A 131 -6.17 -1.47 2.28
C ILE A 131 -5.59 -1.54 3.69
N PHE A 132 -4.46 -0.87 3.92
CA PHE A 132 -3.76 -0.90 5.22
C PHE A 132 -4.60 -0.46 6.42
N PRO A 133 -5.49 0.54 6.32
CA PRO A 133 -6.31 0.96 7.46
C PRO A 133 -7.21 -0.14 8.02
N PHE A 134 -7.56 -1.14 7.20
CA PHE A 134 -8.49 -2.21 7.58
C PHE A 134 -7.77 -3.52 7.92
N ILE A 135 -6.83 -3.95 7.08
CA ILE A 135 -6.19 -5.27 7.19
C ILE A 135 -4.67 -5.23 7.32
N GLY A 136 -4.05 -4.04 7.38
CA GLY A 136 -2.60 -3.88 7.28
C GLY A 136 -1.81 -4.60 8.37
N THR A 137 -2.23 -4.49 9.62
CA THR A 137 -1.55 -5.09 10.79
C THR A 137 -1.90 -6.56 11.00
N ALA A 138 -2.93 -7.06 10.32
CA ALA A 138 -3.38 -8.43 10.48
C ALA A 138 -2.40 -9.42 9.84
N PRO A 139 -2.09 -10.55 10.49
CA PRO A 139 -1.29 -11.62 9.91
C PRO A 139 -1.98 -12.19 8.69
N ILE A 140 -1.30 -12.25 7.54
CA ILE A 140 -1.96 -12.65 6.28
C ILE A 140 -2.55 -14.06 6.33
N ALA A 141 -1.94 -14.95 7.12
CA ALA A 141 -2.38 -16.33 7.29
C ALA A 141 -3.69 -16.47 8.07
N ARG A 142 -4.13 -15.41 8.77
CA ARG A 142 -5.37 -15.39 9.56
C ARG A 142 -6.49 -14.58 8.90
N LEU A 143 -6.20 -13.90 7.80
CA LEU A 143 -7.21 -13.13 7.09
C LEU A 143 -8.24 -14.06 6.45
N GLU A 144 -9.49 -13.65 6.54
CA GLU A 144 -10.64 -14.33 5.97
C GLU A 144 -11.33 -13.46 4.92
N VAL A 145 -12.29 -14.05 4.20
CA VAL A 145 -13.08 -13.38 3.16
C VAL A 145 -13.78 -12.14 3.71
N GLN A 146 -14.28 -12.19 4.95
CA GLN A 146 -14.98 -11.05 5.57
C GLN A 146 -14.07 -9.85 5.80
N ASP A 147 -12.79 -10.06 6.09
CA ASP A 147 -11.82 -8.97 6.26
C ASP A 147 -11.60 -8.21 4.94
N ILE A 148 -11.52 -8.96 3.83
CA ILE A 148 -11.41 -8.34 2.49
C ILE A 148 -12.72 -7.62 2.14
N MET A 149 -13.88 -8.19 2.47
CA MET A 149 -15.15 -7.51 2.24
C MET A 149 -15.30 -6.24 3.08
N ALA A 150 -14.73 -6.19 4.28
CA ALA A 150 -14.69 -4.97 5.11
C ALA A 150 -13.90 -3.83 4.42
N VAL A 151 -12.88 -4.16 3.64
CA VAL A 151 -12.13 -3.20 2.80
C VAL A 151 -12.97 -2.72 1.61
N LEU A 152 -13.72 -3.62 0.97
CA LEU A 152 -14.42 -3.35 -0.29
C LEU A 152 -15.78 -2.67 -0.10
N ARG A 153 -16.53 -3.02 0.95
CA ARG A 153 -17.89 -2.49 1.23
C ARG A 153 -17.94 -0.96 1.25
N PRO A 154 -17.03 -0.23 1.94
CA PRO A 154 -17.05 1.24 1.93
C PRO A 154 -16.89 1.85 0.53
N LEU A 155 -16.14 1.20 -0.35
CA LEU A 155 -15.96 1.65 -1.73
C LEU A 155 -17.20 1.38 -2.59
N GLU A 156 -17.88 0.26 -2.38
CA GLU A 156 -19.14 -0.07 -3.04
C GLU A 156 -20.28 0.86 -2.61
N MET A 157 -20.40 1.19 -1.32
CA MET A 157 -21.38 2.14 -0.81
C MET A 157 -21.22 3.53 -1.45
N LYS A 158 -19.97 3.94 -1.71
CA LYS A 158 -19.64 5.18 -2.43
C LYS A 158 -19.79 5.08 -3.95
N ARG A 159 -20.23 3.93 -4.48
CA ARG A 159 -20.33 3.62 -5.93
C ARG A 159 -19.01 3.74 -6.69
N CYS A 160 -17.88 3.59 -5.99
CA CYS A 160 -16.53 3.62 -6.56
C CYS A 160 -16.10 2.24 -7.12
N TYR A 161 -16.87 1.71 -8.08
CA TYR A 161 -16.73 0.32 -8.55
C TYR A 161 -15.41 0.01 -9.28
N GLU A 162 -14.76 1.00 -9.92
CA GLU A 162 -13.43 0.78 -10.51
C GLU A 162 -12.39 0.61 -9.40
N THR A 163 -12.41 1.53 -8.44
CA THR A 163 -11.47 1.52 -7.31
C THR A 163 -11.60 0.24 -6.51
N SER A 164 -12.82 -0.23 -6.23
CA SER A 164 -13.03 -1.49 -5.50
C SER A 164 -12.45 -2.69 -6.25
N ARG A 165 -12.66 -2.79 -7.56
CA ARG A 165 -12.04 -3.85 -8.39
C ARG A 165 -10.52 -3.75 -8.39
N ARG A 166 -9.97 -2.54 -8.48
CA ARG A 166 -8.53 -2.33 -8.50
C ARG A 166 -7.88 -2.67 -7.15
N VAL A 167 -8.57 -2.37 -6.05
CA VAL A 167 -8.18 -2.77 -4.69
C VAL A 167 -8.21 -4.29 -4.55
N LEU A 168 -9.27 -4.97 -4.98
CA LEU A 168 -9.34 -6.43 -4.96
C LEU A 168 -8.23 -7.08 -5.80
N GLN A 169 -7.91 -6.51 -6.96
CA GLN A 169 -6.79 -6.98 -7.80
C GLN A 169 -5.44 -6.87 -7.08
N ILE A 170 -5.20 -5.76 -6.36
CA ILE A 170 -3.97 -5.58 -5.57
C ILE A 170 -3.92 -6.59 -4.42
N ILE A 171 -5.02 -6.75 -3.67
CA ILE A 171 -5.10 -7.73 -2.58
C ILE A 171 -4.80 -9.13 -3.11
N ASN A 172 -5.37 -9.51 -4.25
CA ASN A 172 -5.13 -10.80 -4.88
C ASN A 172 -3.64 -11.00 -5.26
N GLN A 173 -2.99 -9.97 -5.80
CA GLN A 173 -1.56 -10.04 -6.14
C GLN A 173 -0.68 -10.21 -4.88
N VAL A 174 -1.00 -9.51 -3.79
CA VAL A 174 -0.30 -9.65 -2.51
C VAL A 174 -0.49 -11.05 -1.91
N PHE A 175 -1.71 -11.58 -1.90
CA PHE A 175 -1.96 -12.95 -1.45
C PHE A 175 -1.23 -13.99 -2.29
N ARG A 176 -1.21 -13.81 -3.63
CA ARG A 176 -0.45 -14.70 -4.51
C ARG A 176 1.05 -14.69 -4.17
N TYR A 177 1.60 -13.52 -3.89
CA TYR A 177 2.99 -13.39 -3.45
C TYR A 177 3.23 -14.06 -2.08
N ALA A 178 2.30 -13.92 -1.14
CA ALA A 178 2.37 -14.57 0.16
C ALA A 178 2.33 -16.10 0.06
N VAL A 179 1.52 -16.65 -0.85
CA VAL A 179 1.47 -18.09 -1.12
C VAL A 179 2.79 -18.59 -1.69
N ILE A 180 3.33 -17.90 -2.70
CA ILE A 180 4.63 -18.27 -3.33
C ILE A 180 5.78 -18.24 -2.31
N THR A 181 5.73 -17.32 -1.34
CA THR A 181 6.76 -17.18 -0.29
C THR A 181 6.47 -18.01 0.97
N GLY A 182 5.43 -18.85 0.97
CA GLY A 182 5.09 -19.75 2.09
C GLY A 182 4.49 -19.06 3.32
N ARG A 183 4.11 -17.79 3.22
CA ARG A 183 3.52 -16.99 4.31
C ARG A 183 2.00 -17.11 4.39
N ALA A 184 1.37 -17.59 3.33
CA ALA A 184 -0.05 -17.94 3.29
C ALA A 184 -0.23 -19.32 2.65
N ARG A 185 -1.27 -20.07 3.06
CA ARG A 185 -1.57 -21.38 2.46
C ARG A 185 -2.38 -21.26 1.17
N HIS A 186 -3.34 -20.34 1.14
CA HIS A 186 -4.26 -20.14 0.02
C HIS A 186 -4.52 -18.66 -0.25
N ASN A 187 -4.92 -18.33 -1.47
CA ASN A 187 -5.30 -16.99 -1.86
C ASN A 187 -6.82 -16.81 -1.78
N ILE A 188 -7.32 -16.38 -0.64
CA ILE A 188 -8.76 -16.16 -0.39
C ILE A 188 -9.37 -15.04 -1.25
N ALA A 189 -8.55 -14.13 -1.79
CA ALA A 189 -9.02 -13.07 -2.66
C ALA A 189 -9.32 -13.54 -4.09
N ALA A 190 -8.94 -14.78 -4.44
CA ALA A 190 -9.28 -15.38 -5.72
C ALA A 190 -10.77 -15.73 -5.81
N ASP A 191 -11.36 -16.18 -4.70
CA ASP A 191 -12.74 -16.63 -4.61
C ASP A 191 -13.74 -15.46 -4.65
N LEU A 192 -13.26 -14.25 -4.37
CA LEU A 192 -14.04 -13.00 -4.44
C LEU A 192 -14.22 -12.47 -5.87
N ARG A 193 -13.70 -13.18 -6.89
CA ARG A 193 -13.85 -12.78 -8.28
C ARG A 193 -15.31 -12.95 -8.72
N GLY A 194 -16.05 -11.83 -8.77
CA GLY A 194 -17.49 -11.80 -9.07
C GLY A 194 -18.37 -11.44 -7.87
N ALA A 195 -17.81 -11.35 -6.65
CA ALA A 195 -18.53 -10.90 -5.47
C ALA A 195 -18.86 -9.39 -5.51
N LEU A 196 -18.08 -8.61 -6.28
CA LEU A 196 -18.31 -7.18 -6.47
C LEU A 196 -19.46 -6.93 -7.44
N SER A 197 -20.31 -5.97 -7.10
CA SER A 197 -21.45 -5.60 -7.94
C SER A 197 -21.02 -5.29 -9.39
N PRO A 198 -21.72 -5.83 -10.40
CA PRO A 198 -21.41 -5.52 -11.79
C PRO A 198 -21.61 -4.03 -12.02
N ARG A 199 -20.62 -3.40 -12.65
CA ARG A 199 -20.74 -1.98 -13.04
C ARG A 199 -21.48 -1.95 -14.37
N ARG A 200 -22.55 -1.16 -14.47
CA ARG A 200 -23.03 -0.71 -15.78
C ARG A 200 -22.01 0.26 -16.35
N VAL A 201 -21.35 -0.13 -17.43
CA VAL A 201 -20.35 0.71 -18.09
C VAL A 201 -21.09 1.82 -18.83
N THR A 202 -21.16 2.99 -18.21
CA THR A 202 -21.54 4.20 -18.93
C THR A 202 -20.29 4.71 -19.64
N HIS A 203 -20.26 4.53 -20.96
CA HIS A 203 -19.26 5.19 -21.79
C HIS A 203 -19.50 6.71 -21.75
N ARG A 204 -18.42 7.49 -21.85
CA ARG A 204 -18.56 8.94 -22.01
C ARG A 204 -19.25 9.22 -23.35
N ALA A 205 -20.05 10.28 -23.41
CA ALA A 205 -20.66 10.72 -24.66
C ALA A 205 -19.55 10.94 -25.70
N ALA A 206 -19.70 10.29 -26.84
CA ALA A 206 -18.83 10.45 -28.01
C ALA A 206 -19.67 11.06 -29.14
N VAL A 207 -19.04 11.94 -29.91
CA VAL A 207 -19.64 12.50 -31.12
C VAL A 207 -19.44 11.47 -32.23
N LEU A 208 -20.52 10.75 -32.58
CA LEU A 208 -20.47 9.59 -33.48
C LEU A 208 -21.19 9.80 -34.82
N THR A 209 -22.04 10.83 -34.94
CA THR A 209 -22.80 11.07 -36.17
C THR A 209 -22.14 12.15 -37.03
N PRO A 210 -22.15 12.03 -38.37
CA PRO A 210 -21.54 13.01 -39.26
C PRO A 210 -22.02 14.45 -39.02
N GLU A 211 -23.29 14.64 -38.67
CA GLU A 211 -23.88 15.96 -38.42
C GLU A 211 -23.29 16.63 -37.17
N LYS A 212 -23.14 15.84 -36.10
CA LYS A 212 -22.53 16.31 -34.85
C LYS A 212 -21.03 16.53 -34.99
N VAL A 213 -20.34 15.67 -35.76
CA VAL A 213 -18.92 15.87 -36.09
C VAL A 213 -18.76 17.16 -36.89
N GLY A 214 -19.59 17.38 -37.92
CA GLY A 214 -19.58 18.60 -38.71
C GLY A 214 -19.85 19.85 -37.86
N GLN A 215 -20.76 19.76 -36.88
CA GLN A 215 -20.98 20.86 -35.94
C GLN A 215 -19.74 21.13 -35.07
N LEU A 216 -19.13 20.09 -34.51
CA LEU A 216 -17.90 20.23 -33.72
C LEU A 216 -16.76 20.89 -34.52
N LEU A 217 -16.60 20.53 -35.80
CA LEU A 217 -15.59 21.14 -36.65
C LEU A 217 -15.87 22.63 -36.88
N ARG A 218 -17.13 23.02 -37.12
CA ARG A 218 -17.53 24.43 -37.22
C ARG A 218 -17.29 25.20 -35.92
N ASP A 219 -17.59 24.58 -34.78
CA ASP A 219 -17.35 25.19 -33.47
C ASP A 219 -15.84 25.40 -33.20
N ILE A 220 -15.00 24.46 -33.63
CA ILE A 220 -13.53 24.60 -33.58
C ILE A 220 -13.05 25.73 -34.50
N ASP A 221 -13.61 25.83 -35.72
CA ASP A 221 -13.22 26.88 -36.67
C ASP A 221 -13.64 28.28 -36.22
N ALA A 222 -14.78 28.39 -35.53
CA ALA A 222 -15.30 29.64 -34.99
C ALA A 222 -14.62 30.08 -33.67
N TYR A 223 -13.81 29.23 -33.04
CA TYR A 223 -13.14 29.55 -31.78
C TYR A 223 -12.00 30.55 -31.99
N ASP A 224 -12.10 31.72 -31.35
CA ASP A 224 -11.21 32.88 -31.49
C ASP A 224 -10.29 33.11 -30.28
N GLY A 225 -10.02 32.06 -29.51
CA GLY A 225 -9.19 32.13 -28.30
C GLY A 225 -7.68 32.20 -28.56
N TYR A 226 -6.90 31.75 -27.57
CA TYR A 226 -5.44 31.74 -27.64
C TYR A 226 -4.93 30.97 -28.87
N PHE A 227 -4.15 31.64 -29.74
CA PHE A 227 -3.83 31.14 -31.06
C PHE A 227 -3.18 29.73 -31.09
N PRO A 228 -2.19 29.38 -30.24
CA PRO A 228 -1.69 28.02 -30.15
C PRO A 228 -2.75 26.97 -29.72
N LEU A 229 -3.73 27.36 -28.90
CA LEU A 229 -4.85 26.47 -28.54
C LEU A 229 -5.80 26.27 -29.73
N VAL A 230 -6.08 27.32 -30.51
CA VAL A 230 -6.85 27.21 -31.76
C VAL A 230 -6.17 26.23 -32.72
N CYS A 231 -4.84 26.37 -32.92
CA CYS A 231 -4.05 25.45 -33.73
C CYS A 231 -4.12 24.01 -33.21
N ALA A 232 -4.03 23.80 -31.89
CA ALA A 232 -4.15 22.47 -31.29
C ALA A 232 -5.51 21.82 -31.55
N LEU A 233 -6.60 22.60 -31.43
CA LEU A 233 -7.97 22.14 -31.69
C LEU A 233 -8.18 21.78 -33.16
N LYS A 234 -7.63 22.58 -34.08
CA LYS A 234 -7.69 22.30 -35.53
C LYS A 234 -6.83 21.11 -35.95
N LEU A 235 -5.67 20.92 -35.32
CA LEU A 235 -4.79 19.77 -35.62
C LEU A 235 -5.34 18.45 -35.09
N ALA A 236 -5.99 18.43 -33.92
CA ALA A 236 -6.49 17.20 -33.29
C ALA A 236 -7.34 16.30 -34.21
N PRO A 237 -8.36 16.80 -34.94
CA PRO A 237 -9.14 15.98 -35.87
C PRO A 237 -8.43 15.63 -37.18
N LEU A 238 -7.24 16.20 -37.45
CA LEU A 238 -6.47 15.90 -38.66
C LEU A 238 -5.43 14.80 -38.40
N VAL A 239 -4.85 14.75 -37.19
CA VAL A 239 -3.76 13.82 -36.85
C VAL A 239 -4.21 12.60 -36.05
N PHE A 240 -5.35 12.67 -35.36
CA PHE A 240 -5.94 11.59 -34.55
C PHE A 240 -4.98 10.89 -33.56
N THR A 241 -3.92 11.56 -33.13
CA THR A 241 -2.99 11.03 -32.13
C THR A 241 -3.59 11.11 -30.73
N HIS A 242 -2.97 10.41 -29.78
CA HIS A 242 -3.45 10.47 -28.40
C HIS A 242 -3.29 11.92 -27.87
N PRO A 243 -4.24 12.48 -27.10
CA PRO A 243 -4.18 13.88 -26.67
C PRO A 243 -2.90 14.26 -25.90
N THR A 244 -2.26 13.29 -25.23
CA THR A 244 -0.98 13.53 -24.54
C THR A 244 0.22 13.55 -25.49
N GLU A 245 0.15 12.85 -26.62
CA GLU A 245 1.18 12.89 -27.66
C GLU A 245 1.16 14.26 -28.34
N LEU A 246 -0.02 14.73 -28.78
CA LEU A 246 -0.20 16.04 -29.41
C LEU A 246 0.20 17.19 -28.47
N ARG A 247 -0.30 17.19 -27.24
CA ARG A 247 -0.01 18.28 -26.28
C ARG A 247 1.47 18.40 -25.93
N ALA A 248 2.22 17.31 -25.97
CA ALA A 248 3.66 17.31 -25.66
C ALA A 248 4.53 17.18 -26.92
N ALA A 249 3.95 17.38 -28.11
CA ALA A 249 4.66 17.33 -29.38
C ALA A 249 5.80 18.35 -29.42
N GLN A 250 6.90 17.98 -30.07
CA GLN A 250 8.12 18.81 -30.14
C GLN A 250 8.38 19.18 -31.59
N TRP A 251 8.89 20.40 -31.83
CA TRP A 251 9.15 20.87 -33.20
C TRP A 251 10.11 19.96 -33.96
N GLY A 252 11.14 19.42 -33.29
CA GLY A 252 12.09 18.48 -33.89
C GLY A 252 11.52 17.12 -34.30
N GLU A 253 10.24 16.85 -34.01
CA GLU A 253 9.55 15.62 -34.45
C GLU A 253 8.87 15.79 -35.82
N PHE A 254 8.75 17.02 -36.32
CA PHE A 254 8.04 17.32 -37.56
C PHE A 254 9.02 17.55 -38.71
N ASP A 255 8.81 16.81 -39.79
CA ASP A 255 9.38 17.09 -41.10
C ASP A 255 8.26 17.67 -41.98
N LEU A 256 8.20 19.00 -42.05
CA LEU A 256 7.13 19.69 -42.78
C LEU A 256 7.28 19.59 -44.30
N GLU A 257 8.48 19.29 -44.80
CA GLU A 257 8.73 19.11 -46.23
C GLU A 257 8.35 17.71 -46.69
N ALA A 258 8.65 16.68 -45.88
CA ALA A 258 8.15 15.33 -46.09
C ALA A 258 6.66 15.15 -45.70
N ALA A 259 6.06 16.17 -45.06
CA ALA A 259 4.72 16.12 -44.48
C ALA A 259 4.54 14.95 -43.49
N GLU A 260 5.48 14.81 -42.55
CA GLU A 260 5.48 13.73 -41.56
C GLU A 260 5.70 14.24 -40.14
N TRP A 261 4.98 13.66 -39.19
CA TRP A 261 5.27 13.79 -37.76
C TRP A 261 5.76 12.45 -37.21
N ARG A 262 7.02 12.43 -36.76
CA ARG A 262 7.73 11.24 -36.31
C ARG A 262 7.85 11.23 -34.78
N ILE A 263 6.94 10.54 -34.11
CA ILE A 263 6.93 10.42 -32.66
C ILE A 263 7.94 9.34 -32.24
N PRO A 264 8.94 9.68 -31.42
CA PRO A 264 9.99 8.76 -31.04
C PRO A 264 9.49 7.68 -30.05
N ALA A 265 10.14 6.52 -30.07
CA ALA A 265 9.73 5.35 -29.30
C ALA A 265 9.66 5.61 -27.79
N GLU A 266 10.51 6.49 -27.27
CA GLU A 266 10.61 6.86 -25.86
C GLU A 266 9.34 7.56 -25.35
N ARG A 267 8.64 8.28 -26.23
CA ARG A 267 7.36 8.94 -25.91
C ARG A 267 6.16 8.02 -26.10
N MET A 268 6.33 6.92 -26.82
CA MET A 268 5.27 5.96 -27.12
C MET A 268 5.13 4.90 -26.03
N LYS A 269 3.90 4.66 -25.60
CA LYS A 269 3.59 3.63 -24.58
C LYS A 269 4.11 2.23 -24.95
N MET A 270 4.11 1.91 -26.24
CA MET A 270 4.52 0.59 -26.75
C MET A 270 5.99 0.54 -27.21
N ARG A 271 6.77 1.61 -26.98
CA ARG A 271 8.20 1.69 -27.37
C ARG A 271 8.47 1.38 -28.84
N ARG A 272 7.58 1.84 -29.72
CA ARG A 272 7.76 1.78 -31.18
C ARG A 272 7.62 3.19 -31.73
N PRO A 273 8.49 3.62 -32.66
CA PRO A 273 8.31 4.90 -33.33
C PRO A 273 6.98 4.90 -34.08
N HIS A 274 6.32 6.06 -34.10
CA HIS A 274 5.05 6.22 -34.79
C HIS A 274 5.15 7.40 -35.75
N ILE A 275 4.89 7.13 -37.03
CA ILE A 275 4.90 8.13 -38.08
C ILE A 275 3.45 8.46 -38.41
N VAL A 276 3.11 9.74 -38.35
CA VAL A 276 1.80 10.29 -38.66
C VAL A 276 1.95 11.12 -39.94
N PRO A 277 1.35 10.69 -41.07
CA PRO A 277 1.30 11.50 -42.28
C PRO A 277 0.49 12.78 -42.03
N LEU A 278 1.00 13.91 -42.50
CA LEU A 278 0.37 15.22 -42.33
C LEU A 278 -0.40 15.59 -43.59
N SER A 279 -1.65 15.99 -43.42
CA SER A 279 -2.44 16.60 -44.50
C SER A 279 -1.90 17.98 -44.86
N ALA A 280 -2.23 18.48 -46.06
CA ALA A 280 -1.87 19.84 -46.47
C ALA A 280 -2.38 20.90 -45.47
N GLN A 281 -3.58 20.68 -44.92
CA GLN A 281 -4.18 21.52 -43.88
C GLN A 281 -3.35 21.47 -42.58
N SER A 282 -2.88 20.29 -42.17
CA SER A 282 -2.02 20.14 -41.00
C SER A 282 -0.71 20.91 -41.16
N VAL A 283 -0.06 20.79 -42.33
CA VAL A 283 1.18 21.50 -42.64
C VAL A 283 0.97 23.02 -42.63
N ALA A 284 -0.14 23.51 -43.21
CA ALA A 284 -0.49 24.92 -43.19
C ALA A 284 -0.63 25.45 -41.75
N ILE A 285 -1.39 24.76 -40.90
CA ILE A 285 -1.57 25.14 -39.48
C ILE A 285 -0.22 25.15 -38.74
N LEU A 286 0.65 24.16 -38.99
CA LEU A 286 1.97 24.09 -38.37
C LEU A 286 2.86 25.26 -38.81
N ARG A 287 2.84 25.63 -40.10
CA ARG A 287 3.58 26.80 -40.60
C ARG A 287 3.07 28.11 -40.02
N GLU A 288 1.76 28.25 -39.81
CA GLU A 288 1.19 29.43 -39.13
C GLU A 288 1.56 29.49 -37.63
N LEU A 289 1.70 28.33 -36.98
CA LEU A 289 2.08 28.23 -35.57
C LEU A 289 3.58 28.46 -35.31
N GLN A 290 4.43 28.15 -36.29
CA GLN A 290 5.88 28.17 -36.15
C GLN A 290 6.45 29.54 -35.69
N PRO A 291 5.99 30.70 -36.19
CA PRO A 291 6.46 32.01 -35.71
C PRO A 291 6.19 32.26 -34.21
N TRP A 292 5.18 31.61 -33.63
CA TRP A 292 4.76 31.85 -32.24
C TRP A 292 5.51 30.99 -31.22
N THR A 293 5.82 29.75 -31.58
CA THR A 293 6.38 28.76 -30.64
C THR A 293 7.62 28.04 -31.16
N GLY A 294 8.01 28.28 -32.41
CA GLY A 294 9.12 27.58 -33.10
C GLY A 294 10.50 27.83 -32.52
N THR A 295 10.67 28.87 -31.71
CA THR A 295 11.90 29.12 -30.94
C THR A 295 12.04 28.18 -29.74
N GLY A 296 10.94 27.59 -29.28
CA GLY A 296 10.90 26.66 -28.15
C GLY A 296 11.02 25.20 -28.59
N ARG A 297 11.22 24.31 -27.61
CA ARG A 297 11.26 22.86 -27.85
C ARG A 297 9.89 22.29 -28.21
N TYR A 298 8.83 22.76 -27.56
CA TYR A 298 7.48 22.19 -27.66
C TYR A 298 6.63 22.96 -28.67
N LEU A 299 5.86 22.20 -29.45
CA LEU A 299 4.87 22.70 -30.40
C LEU A 299 3.84 23.61 -29.72
N PHE A 300 3.42 23.23 -28.52
CA PHE A 300 2.54 24.03 -27.68
C PHE A 300 3.29 24.42 -26.41
N SER A 301 3.85 25.62 -26.42
CA SER A 301 4.43 26.23 -25.22
C SER A 301 3.37 27.14 -24.60
N PHE A 302 2.88 26.80 -23.40
CA PHE A 302 2.11 27.76 -22.62
C PHE A 302 3.10 28.78 -22.05
N CYS A 303 2.92 30.07 -22.34
CA CYS A 303 3.64 31.12 -21.62
C CYS A 303 3.35 30.95 -20.12
N ALA A 304 4.32 30.42 -19.38
CA ALA A 304 4.36 30.55 -17.94
C ALA A 304 4.59 32.03 -17.62
N HIS A 305 3.52 32.82 -17.56
CA HIS A 305 3.53 34.06 -16.78
C HIS A 305 3.57 33.64 -15.31
N GLY A 306 4.77 33.32 -14.84
CA GLY A 306 5.00 32.71 -13.53
C GLY A 306 6.45 32.30 -13.33
N SER A 307 7.40 33.11 -13.81
CA SER A 307 8.75 33.10 -13.28
C SER A 307 8.73 33.73 -11.89
N ALA A 308 8.43 32.94 -10.86
CA ALA A 308 9.08 33.18 -9.57
C ALA A 308 10.50 32.62 -9.72
N SER A 309 11.47 33.51 -9.90
CA SER A 309 12.89 33.18 -9.84
C SER A 309 13.21 32.51 -8.50
N PRO A 310 14.12 31.52 -8.48
CA PRO A 310 14.63 30.98 -7.23
C PRO A 310 15.63 31.98 -6.63
N VAL A 311 15.32 32.48 -5.43
CA VAL A 311 16.30 32.85 -4.40
C VAL A 311 15.99 31.97 -3.20
#